data_AF-A0A3M1FSN5-F1
#
_entry.id   AF-A0A3M1FSN5-F1
#
_cell.length_a   1.000
_cell.length_b   1.000
_cell.length_c   1.000
_cell.angle_alpha   90.00
_cell.angle_beta   90.00
_cell.angle_gamma   90.00
#
_symmetry.space_group_name_H-M   'P 1'
#
loop_
_entity.id
_entity.type
_entity.pdbx_description
1 polymer ?
#
loop_
_entity_poly.entity_id
_entity_poly.type
_entity_poly.pdbx_seq_one_letter_code
_entity_poly.pdbx_strand_id
1 'polypeptide(L)'
;MDLSELTAKVKKYDAFVNELKYSPIANDELREKYKKALNQYYSLIQTCWDKERIDPQDLIKFEDLERTLKTLHEEARLAPSYQRKS
;
A
#
# COMPACT_ATOMS: atom_id res chain seq x y z
N MET A 1 2.70 -19.80 -12.02
CA MET A 1 2.64 -19.07 -10.74
C MET A 1 1.28 -19.33 -10.14
N ASP A 2 1.22 -19.61 -8.84
CA ASP A 2 0.02 -20.05 -8.13
C ASP A 2 -0.87 -18.85 -7.70
N LEU A 3 -2.20 -19.02 -7.76
CA LEU A 3 -3.20 -18.08 -7.24
C LEU A 3 -3.01 -17.72 -5.75
N SER A 4 -2.21 -18.50 -5.02
CA SER A 4 -1.84 -18.26 -3.64
C SER A 4 -1.05 -16.96 -3.45
N GLU A 5 -0.19 -16.58 -4.39
CA GLU A 5 0.58 -15.33 -4.31
C GLU A 5 -0.33 -14.11 -4.48
N LEU A 6 -1.25 -14.15 -5.44
CA LEU A 6 -2.23 -13.08 -5.65
C LEU A 6 -3.11 -12.89 -4.42
N THR A 7 -3.53 -14.00 -3.79
CA THR A 7 -4.27 -13.97 -2.53
C THR A 7 -3.47 -13.32 -1.41
N ALA A 8 -2.17 -13.60 -1.32
CA ALA A 8 -1.30 -12.95 -0.34
C ALA A 8 -1.16 -11.43 -0.60
N LYS A 9 -1.10 -11.01 -1.86
CA LYS A 9 -1.07 -9.58 -2.25
C LYS A 9 -2.39 -8.87 -1.89
N VAL A 10 -3.53 -9.51 -2.11
CA VAL A 10 -4.85 -8.99 -1.66
C VAL A 10 -4.87 -8.79 -0.15
N LYS A 11 -4.43 -9.78 0.64
CA LYS A 11 -4.38 -9.65 2.11
C LYS A 11 -3.49 -8.50 2.58
N LYS A 12 -2.34 -8.29 1.91
CA LYS A 12 -1.46 -7.14 2.19
C LYS A 12 -2.13 -5.81 1.88
N TYR A 13 -2.82 -5.72 0.73
CA TYR A 13 -3.59 -4.54 0.37
C TYR A 13 -4.64 -4.20 1.45
N ASP A 14 -5.40 -5.19 1.92
CA ASP A 14 -6.38 -4.98 3.00
C ASP A 14 -5.74 -4.49 4.30
N ALA A 15 -4.53 -4.97 4.63
CA ALA A 15 -3.79 -4.48 5.78
C ALA A 15 -3.45 -2.99 5.65
N PHE A 16 -2.92 -2.56 4.50
CA PHE A 16 -2.61 -1.14 4.26
C PHE A 16 -3.86 -0.24 4.25
N VAL A 17 -4.98 -0.73 3.72
CA VAL A 17 -6.26 0.00 3.76
C VAL A 17 -6.73 0.18 5.22
N ASN A 18 -6.65 -0.89 6.04
CA ASN A 18 -6.99 -0.80 7.45
C ASN A 18 -6.04 0.13 8.20
N GLU A 19 -4.73 0.07 7.93
CA GLU A 19 -3.77 0.99 8.51
C GLU A 19 -4.11 2.44 8.18
N LEU A 20 -4.48 2.77 6.93
CA LEU A 20 -4.90 4.13 6.57
C LEU A 20 -6.19 4.56 7.29
N LYS A 21 -7.12 3.62 7.53
CA LYS A 21 -8.40 3.90 8.19
C LYS A 21 -8.22 4.17 9.69
N TYR A 22 -7.31 3.45 10.36
CA TYR A 22 -7.11 3.51 11.80
C TYR A 22 -5.88 4.32 12.24
N SER A 23 -4.94 4.59 11.34
CA SER A 23 -3.79 5.46 11.58
C SER A 23 -4.10 6.84 10.98
N PRO A 24 -4.37 7.86 11.80
CA PRO A 24 -4.66 9.20 11.29
C PRO A 24 -3.38 9.81 10.71
N ILE A 25 -3.19 9.64 9.40
CA ILE A 25 -2.27 10.49 8.64
C ILE A 25 -2.83 11.90 8.70
N ALA A 26 -2.21 12.75 9.52
CA ALA A 26 -2.66 14.12 9.78
C ALA A 26 -2.40 15.06 8.59
N ASN A 27 -1.44 14.71 7.73
CA ASN A 27 -1.12 15.46 6.53
C ASN A 27 -1.98 14.96 5.36
N ASP A 28 -2.89 15.80 4.88
CA ASP A 28 -3.76 15.47 3.75
C ASP A 28 -2.98 15.14 2.47
N GLU A 29 -1.84 15.78 2.23
CA GLU A 29 -0.99 15.47 1.07
C GLU A 29 -0.39 14.06 1.15
N LEU A 30 0.10 13.66 2.35
CA LEU A 30 0.60 12.30 2.57
C LEU A 30 -0.54 11.28 2.43
N ARG A 31 -1.74 11.61 2.92
CA ARG A 31 -2.93 10.78 2.78
C ARG A 31 -3.33 10.59 1.33
N GLU A 32 -3.29 11.65 0.51
CA GLU A 32 -3.58 11.55 -0.92
C GLU A 32 -2.53 10.70 -1.64
N LYS A 33 -1.23 10.91 -1.34
CA LYS A 33 -0.14 10.07 -1.87
C LYS A 33 -0.33 8.59 -1.49
N TYR A 34 -0.71 8.31 -0.24
CA TYR A 34 -0.98 6.96 0.25
C TYR A 34 -2.17 6.32 -0.48
N LYS A 35 -3.28 7.05 -0.63
CA LYS A 35 -4.45 6.60 -1.40
C LYS A 35 -4.10 6.32 -2.86
N LYS A 36 -3.27 7.17 -3.47
CA LYS A 36 -2.83 6.98 -4.87
C LYS A 36 -2.01 5.70 -5.02
N ALA A 37 -1.06 5.44 -4.11
CA ALA A 37 -0.27 4.21 -4.12
C ALA A 37 -1.14 2.97 -3.87
N LEU A 38 -2.11 3.04 -2.95
CA LEU A 38 -3.11 1.98 -2.73
C LEU A 38 -3.92 1.69 -3.99
N ASN A 39 -4.41 2.72 -4.67
CA ASN A 39 -5.18 2.54 -5.91
C ASN A 39 -4.33 1.86 -6.99
N GLN A 40 -3.06 2.24 -7.14
CA GLN A 40 -2.13 1.57 -8.06
C GLN A 40 -1.91 0.10 -7.70
N TYR A 41 -1.79 -0.20 -6.40
CA TYR A 41 -1.68 -1.58 -5.92
C TYR A 41 -2.91 -2.40 -6.28
N TYR A 42 -4.10 -1.85 -6.05
CA TYR A 42 -5.37 -2.50 -6.39
C TYR A 42 -5.52 -2.73 -7.90
N SER A 43 -5.19 -1.73 -8.72
CA SER A 43 -5.21 -1.88 -10.18
C SER A 43 -4.24 -2.95 -10.67
N LEU A 44 -3.08 -3.10 -10.02
CA LEU A 44 -2.13 -4.16 -10.34
C LEU A 44 -2.66 -5.55 -9.94
N ILE A 45 -3.32 -5.67 -8.78
CA ILE A 45 -4.04 -6.90 -8.40
C ILE A 45 -5.08 -7.25 -9.46
N GLN A 46 -5.95 -6.31 -9.86
CA GLN A 46 -6.97 -6.56 -10.87
C GLN A 46 -6.34 -7.01 -12.20
N THR A 47 -5.29 -6.32 -12.64
CA THR A 47 -4.56 -6.69 -13.86
C THR A 47 -4.00 -8.11 -13.79
N CYS A 48 -3.42 -8.51 -12.65
CA CYS A 48 -2.91 -9.87 -12.46
C CYS A 48 -4.04 -10.91 -12.36
N TRP A 49 -5.19 -10.52 -11.79
CA TRP A 49 -6.38 -11.35 -11.70
C TRP A 49 -6.97 -11.62 -13.08
N ASP A 50 -7.13 -10.59 -13.91
CA ASP A 50 -7.66 -10.68 -15.27
C ASP A 50 -6.75 -11.52 -16.19
N LYS A 51 -5.43 -11.45 -15.96
CA LYS A 51 -4.45 -12.26 -16.69
C LYS A 51 -4.28 -13.67 -16.11
N GLU A 52 -4.90 -13.95 -14.96
CA GLU A 52 -4.74 -15.18 -14.17
C GLU A 52 -3.26 -15.54 -13.87
N ARG A 53 -2.37 -14.54 -13.88
CA ARG A 53 -0.94 -14.72 -13.65
C ARG A 53 -0.31 -13.43 -13.13
N ILE A 54 0.80 -13.57 -12.43
CA ILE A 54 1.66 -12.46 -12.03
C ILE A 54 2.93 -12.56 -12.85
N ASP A 55 3.30 -11.51 -13.59
CA ASP A 55 4.58 -11.49 -14.28
C ASP A 55 5.70 -11.01 -13.33
N PRO A 56 6.98 -11.36 -13.57
CA PRO A 56 8.09 -10.85 -12.77
C PRO A 56 8.14 -9.32 -12.68
N GLN A 57 7.69 -8.63 -13.73
CA GLN A 57 7.58 -7.16 -13.71
C GLN A 57 6.48 -6.67 -12.78
N ASP A 58 5.38 -7.42 -12.65
CA ASP A 58 4.30 -7.08 -11.72
C ASP A 58 4.76 -7.32 -10.29
N LEU A 59 5.56 -8.35 -10.03
CA LEU A 59 6.21 -8.54 -8.72
C LEU A 59 7.08 -7.36 -8.31
N ILE A 60 7.94 -6.86 -9.22
CA ILE A 60 8.78 -5.69 -8.97
C ILE A 60 7.91 -4.46 -8.66
N LYS A 61 6.85 -4.22 -9.45
CA LYS A 61 5.91 -3.12 -9.21
C LYS A 61 5.19 -3.27 -7.86
N PHE A 62 4.81 -4.49 -7.48
CA PHE A 62 4.24 -4.73 -6.16
C PHE A 62 5.23 -4.34 -5.07
N GLU A 63 6.47 -4.80 -5.13
CA GLU A 63 7.50 -4.49 -4.13
C GLU A 63 7.78 -2.99 -4.02
N ASP A 64 7.85 -2.28 -5.15
CA ASP A 64 8.03 -0.83 -5.18
C ASP A 64 6.85 -0.09 -4.53
N LEU A 65 5.63 -0.52 -4.80
CA LEU A 65 4.43 0.02 -4.16
C LEU A 65 4.38 -0.30 -2.66
N GLU A 66 4.76 -1.51 -2.24
CA GLU A 66 4.86 -1.89 -0.81
C GLU A 66 5.90 -1.02 -0.08
N ARG A 67 7.06 -0.76 -0.69
CA ARG A 67 8.06 0.16 -0.13
C ARG A 67 7.51 1.57 0.00
N THR A 68 6.90 2.09 -1.06
CA THR A 68 6.33 3.44 -1.08
C THR A 68 5.28 3.61 0.02
N LEU A 69 4.36 2.65 0.15
CA LEU A 69 3.33 2.66 1.20
C LEU A 69 3.95 2.63 2.60
N LYS A 70 4.98 1.81 2.83
CA LYS A 70 5.71 1.78 4.11
C LYS A 70 6.40 3.10 4.42
N THR A 71 7.11 3.69 3.47
CA THR A 71 7.77 5.00 3.65
C THR A 71 6.75 6.09 3.96
N LEU A 72 5.65 6.16 3.21
CA LEU A 72 4.57 7.12 3.49
C LEU A 72 3.93 6.89 4.87
N HIS A 73 3.81 5.64 5.30
CA HIS A 73 3.32 5.30 6.65
C HIS A 73 4.29 5.78 7.74
N GLU A 74 5.59 5.53 7.56
CA GLU A 74 6.62 5.97 8.50
C GLU A 74 6.72 7.50 8.55
N GLU A 75 6.67 8.18 7.41
CA GLU A 75 6.60 9.64 7.33
C GLU A 75 5.36 10.19 8.04
N ALA A 76 4.20 9.57 7.84
CA ALA A 76 2.98 9.95 8.54
C ALA A 76 3.10 9.75 10.06
N ARG A 77 3.82 8.72 10.51
CA ARG A 77 4.10 8.46 11.93
C ARG A 77 5.10 9.46 12.53
N LEU A 78 6.10 9.88 11.76
CA LEU A 78 7.14 10.81 12.18
C LEU A 78 6.71 12.29 12.04
N ALA A 79 5.65 12.56 11.28
CA ALA A 79 5.13 13.90 11.12
C ALA A 79 4.82 14.54 12.50
N PRO A 80 5.21 15.81 12.73
CA PRO A 80 5.29 16.43 14.05
C PRO A 80 3.97 16.58 14.81
N SER A 81 2.81 16.26 14.21
CA SER A 81 1.55 16.10 14.94
C SER A 81 1.56 14.90 15.91
N TYR A 82 2.51 13.96 15.77
CA TYR A 82 2.70 12.81 16.66
C TYR A 82 3.74 13.06 17.77
N GLN A 83 4.32 14.26 17.88
CA GLN A 83 5.01 14.68 19.10
C GLN A 83 3.98 15.30 20.05
N ARG A 84 3.25 14.43 20.77
CA ARG A 84 2.76 14.87 22.08
C ARG A 84 3.99 15.19 22.93
N LYS A 85 4.09 16.47 23.29
CA LYS A 85 4.90 16.98 24.39
C LYS A 85 4.90 15.96 25.53
N SER A 86 6.06 15.39 25.84
CA SER A 86 6.40 14.94 27.19
C SER A 86 7.38 15.94 27.77
#